data_AF-A0A0N4V7C4-F1
#
_entry.id   AF-A0A0N4V7C4-F1
#
_cell.length_a   1.000
_cell.length_b   1.000
_cell.length_c   1.000
_cell.angle_alpha   90.00
_cell.angle_beta   90.00
_cell.angle_gamma   90.00
#
_symmetry.space_group_name_H-M   'P 1'
#
loop_
_entity.id
_entity.type
_entity.pdbx_description
1 polymer ?
#
loop_
_entity_poly.entity_id
_entity_poly.type
_entity_poly.pdbx_seq_one_letter_code
_entity_poly.pdbx_strand_id
1 'polypeptide(L)'
;MFLGRQYSVLPFVNELTCHRSKSMLVAKMKEVLKGAAMNKSMEEQKSELESEVDEKGEPFRKFFVMPERRLRAQQDILRMTGRDIQTKKPPRNLYELTSVRRPRREEMETDQDWPSVWPVAASFRASVVPIPVRMGTRKYPEKKPPFKTVGNLELVKIPNFLHLTPEAIERHCNAIKKFCTKWPSELDDSVELSETNYPVMVSMSDYVHQGTSLRDPRSRIITIKIKLSALNLNDSAKEKMMRLVGDRYCRETDVLTLITDRCYTRKQNLDYAIYLLTALYHESCKVESWESMAERADALEVRFEGSESEKIAVKVAQSLVSPEGDDLEMSSPSLDKPDESIGAKVKRFGVSWEKYRNEKETPETVNEYEAAVRDLLAIPSLEERKATQ
;
A
#
# COMPACT_ATOMS: atom_id res chain seq x y z
N MET A 1 -60.13 13.96 -50.30
CA MET A 1 -59.24 12.93 -49.71
C MET A 1 -57.86 13.18 -50.30
N PHE A 2 -56.83 13.61 -49.60
CA PHE A 2 -56.35 13.20 -48.28
C PHE A 2 -55.92 14.41 -47.44
N LEU A 3 -56.20 14.29 -46.15
CA LEU A 3 -55.92 15.24 -45.08
C LEU A 3 -54.42 15.37 -44.80
N GLY A 4 -54.03 16.56 -44.35
CA GLY A 4 -52.67 16.92 -43.99
C GLY A 4 -52.11 16.14 -42.80
N ARG A 5 -50.80 15.98 -42.81
CA ARG A 5 -49.95 15.74 -41.64
C ARG A 5 -48.85 16.79 -41.64
N GLN A 6 -49.07 17.89 -40.93
CA GLN A 6 -47.98 18.71 -40.43
C GLN A 6 -47.27 17.89 -39.36
N TYR A 7 -46.10 17.35 -39.69
CA TYR A 7 -45.20 16.81 -38.67
C TYR A 7 -44.62 17.99 -37.89
N SER A 8 -45.17 18.25 -36.71
CA SER A 8 -44.51 19.03 -35.68
C SER A 8 -43.31 18.22 -35.20
N VAL A 9 -42.12 18.58 -35.68
CA VAL A 9 -40.87 18.08 -35.10
C VAL A 9 -40.74 18.75 -33.73
N LEU A 10 -41.28 18.11 -32.71
CA LEU A 10 -40.96 18.41 -31.31
C LEU A 10 -39.43 18.30 -31.16
N PRO A 11 -38.74 19.31 -30.62
CA PRO A 11 -37.34 19.14 -30.27
C PRO A 11 -37.29 18.19 -29.08
N PHE A 12 -36.99 16.92 -29.35
CA PHE A 12 -36.55 15.94 -28.37
C PHE A 12 -35.13 16.30 -27.93
N VAL A 13 -35.00 17.40 -27.17
CA VAL A 13 -33.71 17.91 -26.70
C VAL A 13 -33.88 18.38 -25.25
N ASN A 14 -33.09 17.76 -24.37
CA ASN A 14 -32.76 18.17 -23.00
C ASN A 14 -33.63 17.68 -21.83
N GLU A 15 -33.80 16.37 -21.67
CA GLU A 15 -34.09 15.80 -20.34
C GLU A 15 -32.87 15.19 -19.64
N LEU A 16 -31.75 14.98 -20.34
CA LEU A 16 -30.67 14.11 -19.87
C LEU A 16 -29.48 14.78 -19.17
N THR A 17 -29.41 16.12 -19.07
CA THR A 17 -28.19 16.79 -18.57
C THR A 17 -28.40 17.85 -17.49
N CYS A 18 -29.62 18.04 -17.00
CA CYS A 18 -29.90 19.01 -15.94
C CYS A 18 -30.76 18.37 -14.85
N HIS A 19 -30.20 18.18 -13.65
CA HIS A 19 -30.93 17.67 -12.47
C HIS A 19 -32.18 18.51 -12.10
N ARG A 20 -32.35 19.71 -12.68
CA ARG A 20 -33.46 20.64 -12.42
C ARG A 20 -34.57 20.64 -13.45
N SER A 21 -34.53 19.80 -14.49
CA SER A 21 -35.64 19.67 -15.45
C SER A 21 -36.96 19.18 -14.83
N LYS A 22 -36.90 18.73 -13.56
CA LYS A 22 -38.02 18.19 -12.76
C LYS A 22 -38.65 19.20 -11.78
N SER A 23 -38.30 20.49 -11.80
CA SER A 23 -38.93 21.46 -10.88
C SER A 23 -40.37 21.80 -11.29
N MET A 24 -41.22 22.11 -10.31
CA MET A 24 -42.63 22.45 -10.53
C MET A 24 -42.79 23.73 -11.35
N LEU A 25 -41.94 24.74 -11.14
CA LEU A 25 -41.92 25.97 -11.93
C LEU A 25 -41.61 25.72 -13.41
N VAL A 26 -40.72 24.77 -13.73
CA VAL A 26 -40.42 24.36 -15.11
C VAL A 26 -41.61 23.64 -15.76
N ALA A 27 -42.36 22.84 -14.99
CA ALA A 27 -43.57 22.18 -15.49
C ALA A 27 -44.69 23.18 -15.81
N LYS A 28 -44.98 24.13 -14.90
CA LYS A 28 -45.94 25.22 -15.12
C LYS A 28 -45.61 26.02 -16.39
N MET A 29 -44.33 26.36 -16.60
CA MET A 29 -43.93 27.13 -17.79
C MET A 29 -44.04 26.32 -19.10
N LYS A 30 -43.80 24.99 -19.06
CA LYS A 30 -44.05 24.10 -20.21
C LYS A 30 -45.55 24.02 -20.54
N GLU A 31 -46.43 24.08 -19.56
CA GLU A 31 -47.89 24.11 -19.76
C GLU A 31 -48.35 25.44 -20.38
N VAL A 32 -47.81 26.56 -19.90
CA VAL A 32 -48.02 27.89 -20.51
C VAL A 32 -47.58 27.90 -21.98
N LEU A 33 -46.42 27.31 -22.30
CA LEU A 33 -45.92 27.20 -23.68
C LEU A 33 -46.75 26.27 -24.57
N LYS A 34 -47.40 25.26 -23.99
CA LYS A 34 -48.32 24.38 -24.71
C LYS A 34 -49.69 25.02 -24.96
N GLY A 35 -49.92 26.25 -24.48
CA GLY A 35 -51.16 26.99 -24.67
C GLY A 35 -52.34 26.39 -23.89
N ALA A 36 -52.08 25.68 -22.79
CA ALA A 36 -53.13 25.20 -21.91
C ALA A 36 -53.85 26.41 -21.28
N ALA A 37 -55.17 26.45 -21.45
CA ALA A 37 -56.01 27.62 -21.24
C ALA A 37 -55.80 28.29 -19.87
N MET A 38 -55.40 29.56 -19.88
CA MET A 38 -55.40 30.42 -18.70
C MET A 38 -55.86 31.84 -19.06
N ASN A 39 -56.63 32.43 -18.14
CA ASN A 39 -57.36 33.70 -18.31
C ASN A 39 -56.50 34.99 -18.26
N LYS A 40 -55.16 34.89 -18.31
CA LYS A 40 -54.23 36.04 -18.20
C LYS A 40 -53.34 36.17 -19.45
N SER A 41 -52.84 37.37 -19.72
CA SER A 41 -51.90 37.61 -20.82
C SER A 41 -50.59 36.83 -20.62
N MET A 42 -49.99 36.36 -21.72
CA MET A 42 -48.74 35.59 -21.70
C MET A 42 -47.58 36.37 -21.04
N GLU A 43 -47.59 37.70 -21.13
CA GLU A 43 -46.57 38.58 -20.55
C GLU A 43 -46.75 38.74 -19.03
N GLU A 44 -48.00 38.80 -18.56
CA GLU A 44 -48.33 38.87 -17.13
C GLU A 44 -47.91 37.58 -16.41
N GLN A 45 -48.22 36.42 -17.01
CA GLN A 45 -47.83 35.11 -16.47
C GLN A 45 -46.31 34.94 -16.40
N LYS A 46 -45.59 35.48 -17.38
CA LYS A 46 -44.13 35.43 -17.40
C LYS A 46 -43.52 36.29 -16.29
N SER A 47 -44.12 37.44 -16.00
CA SER A 47 -43.69 38.30 -14.89
C SER A 47 -43.98 37.68 -13.52
N GLU A 48 -45.11 36.98 -13.37
CA GLU A 48 -45.45 36.21 -12.16
C GLU A 48 -44.44 35.06 -11.94
N LEU A 49 -44.12 34.29 -12.99
CA LEU A 49 -43.15 33.19 -12.91
C LEU A 49 -41.70 33.64 -12.67
N GLU A 50 -41.34 34.86 -13.07
CA GLU A 50 -40.00 35.43 -12.80
C GLU A 50 -39.86 35.94 -11.34
N SER A 51 -40.97 36.14 -10.63
CA SER A 51 -40.98 36.54 -9.21
C SER A 51 -41.20 35.38 -8.23
N GLU A 52 -41.76 34.25 -8.69
CA GLU A 52 -41.90 33.03 -7.89
C GLU A 52 -40.55 32.32 -7.62
N VAL A 53 -40.46 31.70 -6.43
CA VAL A 53 -39.28 31.00 -5.92
C VAL A 53 -39.62 29.52 -5.72
N ASP A 54 -38.73 28.60 -6.11
CA ASP A 54 -38.93 27.15 -5.90
C ASP A 54 -38.91 26.79 -4.40
N GLU A 55 -39.38 25.60 -4.01
CA GLU A 55 -39.40 25.09 -2.61
C GLU A 55 -38.05 25.16 -1.87
N LYS A 56 -36.95 25.27 -2.63
CA LYS A 56 -35.57 25.39 -2.13
C LYS A 56 -35.07 26.84 -1.98
N GLY A 57 -35.93 27.84 -2.18
CA GLY A 57 -35.60 29.25 -1.98
C GLY A 57 -34.83 29.90 -3.13
N GLU A 58 -34.76 29.27 -4.31
CA GLU A 58 -34.03 29.80 -5.45
C GLU A 58 -34.94 30.44 -6.52
N PRO A 59 -34.56 31.61 -7.08
CA PRO A 59 -35.35 32.29 -8.10
C PRO A 59 -35.31 31.54 -9.44
N PHE A 60 -36.42 31.62 -10.19
CA PHE A 60 -36.56 30.96 -11.48
C PHE A 60 -35.58 31.51 -12.53
N ARG A 61 -34.81 30.63 -13.17
CA ARG A 61 -33.84 30.99 -14.22
C ARG A 61 -34.33 30.57 -15.60
N LYS A 62 -35.05 31.46 -16.27
CA LYS A 62 -35.64 31.30 -17.62
C LYS A 62 -34.68 30.72 -18.68
N PHE A 63 -33.39 31.04 -18.59
CA PHE A 63 -32.35 30.58 -19.53
C PHE A 63 -32.23 29.05 -19.67
N PHE A 64 -32.64 28.26 -18.67
CA PHE A 64 -32.54 26.80 -18.72
C PHE A 64 -33.66 26.15 -19.54
N VAL A 65 -34.81 26.82 -19.66
CA VAL A 65 -35.97 26.33 -20.43
C VAL A 65 -35.95 26.90 -21.84
N MET A 66 -35.60 28.18 -21.97
CA MET A 66 -35.53 28.87 -23.25
C MET A 66 -34.19 29.60 -23.37
N PRO A 67 -33.17 28.98 -23.98
CA PRO A 67 -31.94 29.68 -24.28
C PRO A 67 -32.22 30.75 -25.34
N GLU A 68 -32.06 32.03 -24.99
CA GLU A 68 -32.27 33.17 -25.90
C GLU A 68 -31.23 33.24 -27.03
N ARG A 69 -30.30 32.29 -27.07
CA ARG A 69 -29.25 32.21 -28.07
C ARG A 69 -29.78 31.59 -29.37
N ARG A 70 -29.92 32.41 -30.41
CA ARG A 70 -30.18 31.95 -31.78
C ARG A 70 -29.03 31.06 -32.28
N LEU A 71 -29.37 29.94 -32.92
CA LEU A 71 -28.39 29.07 -33.59
C LEU A 71 -27.73 29.82 -34.75
N ARG A 72 -26.49 29.47 -35.09
CA ARG A 72 -25.75 30.11 -36.21
C ARG A 72 -26.55 30.07 -37.52
N ALA A 73 -27.13 28.92 -37.87
CA ALA A 73 -27.96 28.79 -39.07
C ALA A 73 -29.18 29.74 -39.07
N GLN A 74 -29.81 29.94 -37.90
CA GLN A 74 -30.93 30.86 -37.75
C GLN A 74 -30.47 32.33 -37.84
N GLN A 75 -29.32 32.66 -37.26
CA GLN A 75 -28.68 33.96 -37.43
C GLN A 75 -28.33 34.23 -38.89
N ASP A 76 -27.84 33.23 -39.61
CA ASP A 76 -27.47 33.35 -41.02
C ASP A 76 -28.71 33.51 -41.91
N ILE A 77 -29.80 32.78 -41.66
CA ILE A 77 -31.08 33.00 -42.35
C ILE A 77 -31.62 34.41 -42.09
N LEU A 78 -31.56 34.89 -40.84
CA LEU A 78 -32.02 36.23 -40.48
C LEU A 78 -31.15 37.33 -41.11
N ARG A 79 -29.84 37.09 -41.27
CA ARG A 79 -28.94 37.95 -42.04
C ARG A 79 -29.26 37.95 -43.53
N MET A 80 -29.46 36.77 -44.11
CA MET A 80 -29.79 36.61 -45.54
C MET A 80 -31.15 37.20 -45.89
N THR A 81 -32.12 37.14 -44.97
CA THR A 81 -33.47 37.72 -45.13
C THR A 81 -33.54 39.20 -44.73
N GLY A 82 -32.43 39.82 -44.31
CA GLY A 82 -32.35 41.24 -43.94
C GLY A 82 -33.10 41.62 -42.66
N ARG A 83 -33.58 40.64 -41.88
CA ARG A 83 -34.35 40.84 -40.64
C ARG A 83 -33.47 41.04 -39.40
N ASP A 84 -32.15 40.85 -39.54
CA ASP A 84 -31.16 41.04 -38.47
C ASP A 84 -30.37 42.33 -38.70
N ILE A 85 -30.33 43.22 -37.72
CA ILE A 85 -29.49 44.42 -37.75
C ILE A 85 -28.06 43.96 -37.48
N GLN A 86 -27.21 43.94 -38.50
CA GLN A 86 -25.80 43.62 -38.33
C GLN A 86 -25.13 44.71 -37.49
N THR A 87 -24.89 44.44 -36.21
CA THR A 87 -23.88 45.20 -35.46
C THR A 87 -22.53 44.86 -36.09
N LYS A 88 -21.98 45.78 -36.89
CA LYS A 88 -20.62 45.64 -37.41
C LYS A 88 -19.69 45.59 -36.20
N LYS A 89 -19.20 44.39 -35.86
CA LYS A 89 -18.08 44.28 -34.92
C LYS A 89 -16.95 45.12 -35.52
N PRO A 90 -16.31 46.01 -34.75
CA PRO A 90 -15.18 46.76 -35.25
C PRO A 90 -14.17 45.76 -35.83
N PRO A 91 -13.53 46.06 -36.98
CA PRO A 91 -12.47 45.21 -37.48
C PRO A 91 -11.44 45.04 -36.35
N ARG A 92 -10.99 43.81 -36.11
CA ARG A 92 -9.94 43.58 -35.11
C ARG A 92 -8.74 44.42 -35.54
N ASN A 93 -8.31 45.37 -34.72
CA ASN A 93 -7.14 46.17 -35.01
C ASN A 93 -5.93 45.24 -35.17
N LEU A 94 -5.42 45.14 -36.40
CA LEU A 94 -4.24 44.32 -36.69
C LEU A 94 -3.05 44.75 -35.84
N TYR A 95 -2.90 46.07 -35.63
CA TYR A 95 -1.89 46.66 -34.75
C TYR A 95 -2.01 46.19 -33.29
N GLU A 96 -3.23 46.07 -32.78
CA GLU A 96 -3.49 45.60 -31.41
C GLU A 96 -3.19 44.10 -31.27
N LEU A 97 -3.51 43.32 -32.31
CA LEU A 97 -3.18 41.89 -32.39
C LEU A 97 -1.66 41.64 -32.46
N THR A 98 -0.92 42.51 -33.14
CA THR A 98 0.55 42.42 -33.27
C THR A 98 1.30 43.14 -32.16
N SER A 99 0.60 43.88 -31.28
CA SER A 99 1.23 44.62 -30.20
C SER A 99 1.80 43.65 -29.17
N VAL A 100 3.10 43.78 -28.89
CA VAL A 100 3.75 43.01 -27.82
C VAL A 100 3.21 43.53 -26.50
N ARG A 101 2.39 42.72 -25.83
CA ARG A 101 1.92 43.03 -24.48
C ARG A 101 3.08 42.94 -23.50
N ARG A 102 3.05 43.79 -22.48
CA ARG A 102 3.97 43.67 -21.36
C ARG A 102 3.80 42.29 -20.70
N PRO A 103 4.90 41.66 -20.25
CA PRO A 103 4.80 40.39 -19.57
C PRO A 103 4.13 40.58 -18.21
N ARG A 104 3.24 39.66 -17.83
CA ARG A 104 2.47 39.69 -16.57
C ARG A 104 3.35 39.94 -15.33
N ARG A 105 4.60 39.46 -15.33
CA ARG A 105 5.56 39.69 -14.25
C ARG A 105 5.83 41.15 -13.89
N GLU A 106 5.62 42.09 -14.82
CA GLU A 106 5.79 43.52 -14.58
C GLU A 106 4.56 44.15 -13.90
N GLU A 107 3.41 43.48 -14.00
CA GLU A 107 2.13 43.92 -13.43
C GLU A 107 1.87 43.29 -12.04
N MET A 108 2.71 42.34 -11.62
CA MET A 108 2.53 41.59 -10.37
C MET A 108 3.02 42.39 -9.17
N GLU A 109 2.20 42.43 -8.13
CA GLU A 109 2.56 42.99 -6.83
C GLU A 109 3.57 42.10 -6.09
N THR A 110 4.38 42.67 -5.20
CA THR A 110 5.39 41.93 -4.43
C THR A 110 4.77 41.00 -3.40
N ASP A 111 3.63 41.39 -2.82
CA ASP A 111 3.00 40.74 -1.66
C ASP A 111 1.84 39.82 -2.10
N GLN A 112 1.71 39.56 -3.39
CA GLN A 112 0.64 38.74 -3.92
C GLN A 112 0.79 37.27 -3.50
N ASP A 113 -0.32 36.54 -3.58
CA ASP A 113 -0.36 35.11 -3.34
C ASP A 113 0.29 34.29 -4.47
N TRP A 114 1.52 33.82 -4.26
CA TRP A 114 2.24 33.01 -5.24
C TRP A 114 1.55 31.68 -5.61
N PRO A 115 1.04 30.87 -4.66
CA PRO A 115 0.26 29.67 -4.96
C PRO A 115 -0.89 29.87 -5.96
N SER A 116 -1.54 31.04 -5.95
CA SER A 116 -2.61 31.38 -6.92
C SER A 116 -2.06 31.62 -8.33
N VAL A 117 -0.85 32.18 -8.43
CA VAL A 117 -0.16 32.42 -9.71
C VAL A 117 0.35 31.13 -10.33
N TRP A 118 0.86 30.21 -9.51
CA TRP A 118 1.47 28.95 -9.96
C TRP A 118 0.89 27.72 -9.24
N PRO A 119 -0.38 27.34 -9.51
CA PRO A 119 -1.09 26.34 -8.72
C PRO A 119 -0.67 24.89 -8.99
N VAL A 120 -0.17 24.59 -10.20
CA VAL A 120 0.11 23.22 -10.65
C VAL A 120 1.47 23.12 -11.35
N ALA A 121 1.97 21.90 -11.52
CA ALA A 121 3.18 21.63 -12.28
C ALA A 121 3.05 22.19 -13.71
N ALA A 122 3.99 23.06 -14.08
CA ALA A 122 4.03 23.69 -15.40
C ALA A 122 5.48 23.99 -15.80
N SER A 123 5.75 24.00 -17.10
CA SER A 123 7.04 24.41 -17.64
C SER A 123 7.33 25.87 -17.28
N PHE A 124 8.61 26.21 -17.13
CA PHE A 124 9.03 27.56 -16.76
C PHE A 124 8.54 28.61 -17.77
N ARG A 125 7.78 29.60 -17.29
CA ARG A 125 7.23 30.71 -18.11
C ARG A 125 7.88 32.03 -17.71
N ALA A 126 8.79 32.53 -18.55
CA ALA A 126 9.52 33.76 -18.31
C ALA A 126 8.62 35.02 -18.21
N SER A 127 7.40 34.96 -18.76
CA SER A 127 6.41 36.05 -18.69
C SER A 127 5.67 36.15 -17.35
N VAL A 128 5.63 35.07 -16.58
CA VAL A 128 4.89 34.98 -15.30
C VAL A 128 5.83 35.06 -14.11
N VAL A 129 6.99 34.41 -14.19
CA VAL A 129 7.89 34.33 -13.03
C VAL A 129 8.58 35.69 -12.80
N PRO A 130 8.37 36.37 -11.65
CA PRO A 130 8.89 37.70 -11.38
C PRO A 130 10.35 37.71 -10.93
N ILE A 131 11.04 36.57 -10.96
CA ILE A 131 12.42 36.42 -10.50
C ILE A 131 13.40 36.60 -11.68
N PRO A 132 14.46 37.43 -11.55
CA PRO A 132 15.46 37.63 -12.61
C PRO A 132 16.51 36.49 -12.63
N VAL A 133 16.06 35.25 -12.81
CA VAL A 133 16.94 34.07 -12.88
C VAL A 133 17.78 34.09 -14.16
N ARG A 134 19.03 33.64 -14.07
CA ARG A 134 19.93 33.49 -15.21
C ARG A 134 20.58 32.12 -15.19
N MET A 135 20.66 31.46 -16.34
CA MET A 135 21.21 30.12 -16.46
C MET A 135 21.88 29.92 -17.82
N GLY A 136 22.95 29.14 -17.85
CA GLY A 136 23.65 28.74 -19.07
C GLY A 136 25.17 28.81 -18.92
N THR A 137 25.87 27.91 -19.60
CA THR A 137 27.33 27.91 -19.68
C THR A 137 27.84 29.03 -20.59
N ARG A 138 29.02 29.56 -20.27
CA ARG A 138 29.64 30.69 -20.97
C ARG A 138 31.14 30.43 -21.12
N LYS A 139 31.69 30.80 -22.29
CA LYS A 139 33.14 30.64 -22.59
C LYS A 139 34.02 31.52 -21.69
N TYR A 140 33.54 32.72 -21.33
CA TYR A 140 34.28 33.68 -20.50
C TYR A 140 33.39 34.15 -19.35
N PRO A 141 33.49 33.55 -18.15
CA PRO A 141 32.58 33.85 -17.05
C PRO A 141 32.75 35.24 -16.45
N GLU A 142 33.95 35.80 -16.52
CA GLU A 142 34.27 37.11 -15.95
C GLU A 142 33.69 38.26 -16.78
N LYS A 143 33.50 38.07 -18.10
CA LYS A 143 33.15 39.16 -19.04
C LYS A 143 31.66 39.39 -19.23
N LYS A 144 30.82 38.35 -19.07
CA LYS A 144 29.39 38.42 -19.41
C LYS A 144 28.53 37.61 -18.45
N PRO A 145 27.41 38.14 -17.91
CA PRO A 145 26.50 37.36 -17.09
C PRO A 145 25.82 36.24 -17.90
N PRO A 146 25.31 35.17 -17.25
CA PRO A 146 24.58 34.11 -17.94
C PRO A 146 23.31 34.64 -18.62
N PHE A 147 22.76 33.83 -19.54
CA PHE A 147 21.58 34.19 -20.32
C PHE A 147 20.38 34.51 -19.43
N LYS A 148 19.57 35.49 -19.87
CA LYS A 148 18.33 35.91 -19.19
C LYS A 148 17.26 34.81 -19.27
N THR A 149 16.13 35.01 -18.59
CA THR A 149 15.00 34.07 -18.61
C THR A 149 14.30 33.97 -19.97
N VAL A 150 14.24 35.06 -20.72
CA VAL A 150 13.51 35.15 -21.99
C VAL A 150 14.24 34.34 -23.06
N GLY A 151 13.55 33.34 -23.63
CA GLY A 151 14.08 32.48 -24.70
C GLY A 151 15.11 31.44 -24.23
N ASN A 152 15.27 31.23 -22.92
CA ASN A 152 16.26 30.29 -22.39
C ASN A 152 15.69 28.87 -22.27
N LEU A 153 16.14 27.96 -23.15
CA LEU A 153 15.71 26.57 -23.17
C LEU A 153 16.21 25.75 -21.96
N GLU A 154 17.34 26.12 -21.34
CA GLU A 154 17.85 25.38 -20.18
C GLU A 154 16.90 25.49 -18.98
N LEU A 155 16.27 26.65 -18.79
CA LEU A 155 15.26 26.84 -17.75
C LEU A 155 13.96 26.08 -18.03
N VAL A 156 13.65 25.79 -19.29
CA VAL A 156 12.45 25.01 -19.67
C VAL A 156 12.65 23.52 -19.39
N LYS A 157 13.88 23.01 -19.50
CA LYS A 157 14.21 21.60 -19.24
C LYS A 157 14.11 21.20 -17.77
N ILE A 158 14.32 22.15 -16.85
CA ILE A 158 14.31 21.87 -15.42
C ILE A 158 12.87 21.57 -14.95
N PRO A 159 12.63 20.43 -14.26
CA PRO A 159 11.39 20.23 -13.52
C PRO A 159 11.39 21.16 -12.31
N ASN A 160 10.70 22.31 -12.45
CA ASN A 160 10.66 23.31 -11.40
C ASN A 160 9.66 22.95 -10.28
N PHE A 161 9.93 23.47 -9.08
CA PHE A 161 9.10 23.27 -7.89
C PHE A 161 8.34 24.56 -7.51
N LEU A 162 8.09 25.44 -8.47
CA LEU A 162 7.44 26.74 -8.22
C LEU A 162 5.99 26.60 -7.71
N HIS A 163 5.34 25.44 -7.91
CA HIS A 163 4.01 25.12 -7.39
C HIS A 163 4.06 24.47 -6.00
N LEU A 164 5.25 24.06 -5.53
CA LEU A 164 5.48 23.40 -4.24
C LEU A 164 6.29 24.30 -3.31
N THR A 165 5.89 25.57 -3.20
CA THR A 165 6.45 26.47 -2.19
C THR A 165 5.95 26.07 -0.79
N PRO A 166 6.68 26.40 0.29
CA PRO A 166 6.27 26.06 1.65
C PRO A 166 4.84 26.50 2.00
N GLU A 167 4.47 27.73 1.63
CA GLU A 167 3.11 28.25 1.82
C GLU A 167 2.04 27.45 1.06
N ALA A 168 2.34 26.98 -0.15
CA ALA A 168 1.43 26.11 -0.90
C ALA A 168 1.26 24.76 -0.21
N ILE A 169 2.37 24.17 0.27
CA ILE A 169 2.37 22.88 0.96
C ILE A 169 1.55 22.97 2.25
N GLU A 170 1.71 24.01 3.05
CA GLU A 170 0.93 24.19 4.28
C GLU A 170 -0.58 24.28 4.00
N ARG A 171 -0.99 25.06 2.99
CA ARG A 171 -2.40 25.15 2.59
C ARG A 171 -2.94 23.82 2.08
N HIS A 172 -2.16 23.12 1.26
CA HIS A 172 -2.53 21.79 0.75
C HIS A 172 -2.66 20.78 1.89
N CYS A 173 -1.69 20.70 2.80
CA CYS A 173 -1.73 19.82 3.96
C CYS A 173 -2.91 20.13 4.87
N ASN A 174 -3.21 21.41 5.14
CA ASN A 174 -4.37 21.81 5.92
C ASN A 174 -5.69 21.38 5.27
N ALA A 175 -5.80 21.48 3.94
CA ALA A 175 -6.97 20.99 3.21
C ALA A 175 -7.06 19.46 3.18
N ILE A 176 -5.93 18.74 3.16
CA ILE A 176 -5.86 17.27 3.13
C ILE A 176 -6.11 16.65 4.51
N LYS A 177 -5.74 17.34 5.61
CA LYS A 177 -5.90 16.85 6.99
C LYS A 177 -7.30 16.33 7.31
N LYS A 178 -8.34 16.88 6.69
CA LYS A 178 -9.74 16.42 6.86
C LYS A 178 -9.98 14.97 6.40
N PHE A 179 -9.12 14.43 5.53
CA PHE A 179 -9.19 13.05 5.03
C PHE A 179 -8.31 12.09 5.83
N CYS A 180 -7.42 12.59 6.67
CA CYS A 180 -6.52 11.78 7.48
C CYS A 180 -7.24 11.26 8.73
N THR A 181 -6.97 10.01 9.09
CA THR A 181 -7.36 9.44 10.38
C THR A 181 -6.17 9.48 11.34
N LYS A 182 -6.45 9.61 12.64
CA LYS A 182 -5.40 9.53 13.66
C LYS A 182 -4.88 8.09 13.73
N TRP A 183 -3.57 7.95 13.86
CA TRP A 183 -2.94 6.67 14.18
C TRP A 183 -3.29 6.27 15.63
N PRO A 184 -3.61 5.00 15.91
CA PRO A 184 -3.86 4.53 17.28
C PRO A 184 -2.57 4.59 18.12
N SER A 185 -2.58 5.42 19.17
CA SER A 185 -1.41 5.65 20.05
C SER A 185 -1.00 4.40 20.83
N GLU A 186 -1.94 3.47 21.05
CA GLU A 186 -1.68 2.19 21.75
C GLU A 186 -0.62 1.32 21.04
N LEU A 187 -0.39 1.54 19.74
CA LEU A 187 0.62 0.81 18.97
C LEU A 187 2.02 1.41 19.04
N ASP A 188 2.19 2.61 19.58
CA ASP A 188 3.50 3.27 19.68
C ASP A 188 4.28 2.81 20.92
N ASP A 189 3.58 2.42 21.98
CA ASP A 189 4.18 2.16 23.30
C ASP A 189 4.95 0.84 23.39
N SER A 190 4.69 -0.16 22.53
CA SER A 190 5.51 -1.38 22.48
C SER A 190 5.41 -2.16 21.16
N VAL A 191 6.57 -2.50 20.60
CA VAL A 191 6.71 -3.41 19.45
C VAL A 191 6.04 -4.77 19.74
N GLU A 192 6.11 -5.21 20.99
CA GLU A 192 5.52 -6.47 21.46
C GLU A 192 4.00 -6.52 21.33
N LEU A 193 3.29 -5.41 21.59
CA LEU A 193 1.83 -5.34 21.42
C LEU A 193 1.44 -5.48 19.95
N SER A 194 2.23 -4.89 19.06
CA SER A 194 2.00 -4.96 17.62
C SER A 194 2.17 -6.39 17.10
N GLU A 195 3.20 -7.11 17.54
CA GLU A 195 3.44 -8.48 17.14
C GLU A 195 2.42 -9.45 17.73
N THR A 196 1.96 -9.20 18.97
CA THR A 196 0.96 -10.03 19.64
C THR A 196 -0.43 -9.88 19.02
N ASN A 197 -0.87 -8.64 18.77
CA ASN A 197 -2.20 -8.37 18.23
C ASN A 197 -2.26 -8.50 16.70
N TYR A 198 -1.16 -8.21 16.00
CA TYR A 198 -1.07 -8.22 14.54
C TYR A 198 0.13 -9.04 14.05
N PRO A 199 0.12 -10.38 14.21
CA PRO A 199 1.25 -11.24 13.86
C PRO A 199 1.45 -11.44 12.35
N VAL A 200 0.48 -11.04 11.52
CA VAL A 200 0.51 -11.23 10.07
C VAL A 200 0.91 -9.95 9.35
N MET A 201 2.07 -10.00 8.67
CA MET A 201 2.55 -8.90 7.85
C MET A 201 2.32 -9.21 6.37
N VAL A 202 1.54 -8.36 5.68
CA VAL A 202 1.30 -8.45 4.25
C VAL A 202 2.06 -7.34 3.53
N SER A 203 3.05 -7.71 2.72
CA SER A 203 3.80 -6.76 1.90
C SER A 203 3.24 -6.68 0.49
N MET A 204 2.95 -5.46 0.03
CA MET A 204 2.48 -5.14 -1.31
C MET A 204 3.41 -4.07 -1.92
N SER A 205 3.61 -4.13 -3.23
CA SER A 205 4.43 -3.14 -3.95
C SER A 205 3.64 -2.49 -5.09
N ASP A 206 3.66 -1.16 -5.12
CA ASP A 206 3.03 -0.34 -6.15
C ASP A 206 4.10 0.46 -6.89
N TYR A 207 4.05 0.44 -8.22
CA TYR A 207 5.05 1.05 -9.09
C TYR A 207 4.42 2.13 -9.95
N VAL A 208 5.00 3.33 -9.90
CA VAL A 208 4.52 4.50 -10.65
C VAL A 208 5.52 4.81 -11.76
N HIS A 209 5.05 4.77 -13.01
CA HIS A 209 5.88 4.99 -14.21
C HIS A 209 5.40 6.19 -15.01
N GLN A 210 6.33 6.85 -15.71
CA GLN A 210 6.01 7.85 -16.72
C GLN A 210 5.70 7.12 -18.04
N GLY A 211 4.43 6.75 -18.25
CA GLY A 211 3.99 6.04 -19.44
C GLY A 211 2.47 6.04 -19.60
N THR A 212 1.98 5.57 -20.75
CA THR A 212 0.53 5.43 -21.00
C THR A 212 -0.06 4.19 -20.33
N SER A 213 0.75 3.15 -20.12
CA SER A 213 0.33 1.94 -19.40
C SER A 213 0.52 2.11 -17.90
N LEU A 214 -0.57 1.92 -17.15
CA LEU A 214 -0.57 1.84 -15.68
C LEU A 214 -0.23 0.43 -15.17
N ARG A 215 -0.18 -0.57 -16.06
CA ARG A 215 -0.06 -1.98 -15.67
C ARG A 215 1.39 -2.35 -15.45
N ASP A 216 1.72 -2.77 -14.23
CA ASP A 216 2.98 -3.43 -13.91
C ASP A 216 2.71 -4.86 -13.39
N PRO A 217 3.20 -5.91 -14.07
CA PRO A 217 3.04 -7.30 -13.62
C PRO A 217 3.63 -7.58 -12.23
N ARG A 218 4.62 -6.83 -11.76
CA ARG A 218 5.28 -7.02 -10.45
C ARG A 218 4.37 -6.66 -9.28
N SER A 219 3.44 -5.74 -9.51
CA SER A 219 2.47 -5.28 -8.50
C SER A 219 1.50 -6.37 -8.00
N ARG A 220 1.39 -7.50 -8.72
CA ARG A 220 0.51 -8.62 -8.34
C ARG A 220 1.11 -9.50 -7.24
N ILE A 221 2.43 -9.42 -7.03
CA ILE A 221 3.15 -10.29 -6.11
C ILE A 221 2.81 -9.89 -4.68
N ILE A 222 2.43 -10.87 -3.87
CA ILE A 222 2.18 -10.70 -2.44
C ILE A 222 3.16 -11.55 -1.66
N THR A 223 3.65 -10.97 -0.57
CA THR A 223 4.45 -11.68 0.42
C THR A 223 3.74 -11.59 1.77
N ILE A 224 3.39 -12.74 2.34
CA ILE A 224 2.90 -12.86 3.71
C ILE A 224 4.06 -13.35 4.59
N LYS A 225 4.30 -12.65 5.69
CA LYS A 225 5.29 -13.02 6.71
C LYS A 225 4.60 -13.20 8.06
N ILE A 226 4.87 -14.33 8.71
CA ILE A 226 4.25 -14.71 9.99
C ILE A 226 5.30 -15.43 10.85
N LYS A 227 5.35 -15.13 12.16
CA LYS A 227 6.16 -15.91 13.10
C LYS A 227 5.43 -17.19 13.50
N LEU A 228 6.10 -18.35 13.54
CA LEU A 228 5.41 -19.59 13.94
C LEU A 228 5.04 -19.58 15.42
N SER A 229 5.81 -18.89 16.27
CA SER A 229 5.48 -18.67 17.69
C SER A 229 4.14 -17.96 17.93
N ALA A 230 3.65 -17.18 16.97
CA ALA A 230 2.35 -16.52 17.08
C ALA A 230 1.17 -17.43 16.69
N LEU A 231 1.44 -18.60 16.10
CA LEU A 231 0.41 -19.58 15.76
C LEU A 231 0.23 -20.56 16.93
N ASN A 232 -1.02 -20.96 17.19
CA ASN A 232 -1.35 -21.94 18.23
C ASN A 232 -1.07 -23.38 17.75
N LEU A 233 0.21 -23.71 17.58
CA LEU A 233 0.68 -25.01 17.12
C LEU A 233 1.27 -25.82 18.27
N ASN A 234 0.93 -27.10 18.34
CA ASN A 234 1.65 -28.07 19.18
C ASN A 234 3.06 -28.30 18.63
N ASP A 235 3.99 -28.82 19.43
CA ASP A 235 5.38 -29.07 18.99
C ASP A 235 5.45 -30.00 17.77
N SER A 236 4.63 -31.05 17.74
CA SER A 236 4.51 -31.96 16.58
C SER A 236 3.99 -31.25 15.34
N ALA A 237 2.98 -30.39 15.50
CA ALA A 237 2.40 -29.61 14.41
C ALA A 237 3.39 -28.56 13.89
N LYS A 238 4.16 -27.94 14.79
CA LYS A 238 5.23 -26.99 14.43
C LYS A 238 6.32 -27.70 13.61
N GLU A 239 6.78 -28.87 14.03
CA GLU A 239 7.77 -29.66 13.30
C GLU A 239 7.24 -30.11 11.93
N LYS A 240 5.99 -30.59 11.88
CA LYS A 240 5.32 -30.95 10.63
C LYS A 240 5.17 -29.75 9.70
N MET A 241 4.80 -28.58 10.22
CA MET A 241 4.68 -27.35 9.44
C MET A 241 6.03 -26.91 8.87
N MET A 242 7.11 -26.97 9.66
CA MET A 242 8.46 -26.68 9.18
C MET A 242 8.86 -27.61 8.02
N ARG A 243 8.54 -28.91 8.11
CA ARG A 243 8.78 -29.87 7.02
C ARG A 243 7.96 -29.58 5.76
N LEU A 244 6.66 -29.28 5.90
CA LEU A 244 5.77 -29.00 4.76
C LEU A 244 6.19 -27.74 4.00
N VAL A 245 6.68 -26.74 4.72
CA VAL A 245 7.06 -25.46 4.16
C VAL A 245 8.44 -25.49 3.50
N GLY A 246 9.39 -26.26 4.07
CA GLY A 246 10.77 -26.35 3.58
C GLY A 246 11.47 -24.99 3.58
N ASP A 247 12.05 -24.62 2.42
CA ASP A 247 12.91 -23.44 2.24
C ASP A 247 12.26 -22.09 2.56
N ARG A 248 10.94 -22.04 2.72
CA ARG A 248 10.22 -20.78 2.97
C ARG A 248 10.19 -20.37 4.44
N TYR A 249 10.67 -21.23 5.34
CA TYR A 249 10.79 -20.95 6.76
C TYR A 249 12.25 -20.68 7.12
N CYS A 250 12.50 -19.59 7.85
CA CYS A 250 13.81 -19.27 8.38
C CYS A 250 13.89 -19.64 9.86
N ARG A 251 14.75 -20.60 10.22
CA ARG A 251 14.94 -21.08 11.59
C ARG A 251 15.54 -20.04 12.53
N GLU A 252 16.43 -19.17 12.02
CA GLU A 252 17.10 -18.14 12.84
C GLU A 252 16.13 -17.03 13.28
N THR A 253 15.16 -16.67 12.44
CA THR A 253 14.21 -15.59 12.73
C THR A 253 12.82 -16.08 13.16
N ASP A 254 12.56 -17.38 13.09
CA ASP A 254 11.25 -18.01 13.29
C ASP A 254 10.15 -17.42 12.37
N VAL A 255 10.51 -17.04 11.13
CA VAL A 255 9.58 -16.38 10.19
C VAL A 255 9.29 -17.29 8.99
N LEU A 256 8.01 -17.56 8.80
CA LEU A 256 7.43 -18.16 7.60
C LEU A 256 7.16 -17.09 6.55
N THR A 257 7.70 -17.26 5.34
CA THR A 257 7.50 -16.32 4.22
C THR A 257 6.77 -16.98 3.06
N LEU A 258 5.49 -16.65 2.85
CA LEU A 258 4.71 -17.14 1.71
C LEU A 258 4.67 -16.09 0.60
N ILE A 259 5.29 -16.42 -0.54
CA ILE A 259 5.25 -15.59 -1.75
C ILE A 259 4.26 -16.19 -2.74
N THR A 260 3.33 -15.37 -3.22
CA THR A 260 2.32 -15.75 -4.22
C THR A 260 2.33 -14.79 -5.41
N ASP A 261 2.42 -15.35 -6.62
CA ASP A 261 2.50 -14.60 -7.88
C ASP A 261 1.69 -15.21 -9.04
N ARG A 262 0.95 -16.31 -8.75
CA ARG A 262 0.27 -17.17 -9.74
C ARG A 262 -0.92 -16.49 -10.40
N CYS A 263 -1.73 -15.77 -9.63
CA CYS A 263 -2.95 -15.15 -10.12
C CYS A 263 -2.67 -13.78 -10.74
N TYR A 264 -3.57 -13.35 -11.62
CA TYR A 264 -3.43 -12.08 -12.34
C TYR A 264 -3.68 -10.87 -11.44
N THR A 265 -4.66 -10.94 -10.54
CA THR A 265 -4.99 -9.84 -9.63
C THR A 265 -4.34 -10.01 -8.27
N ARG A 266 -3.97 -8.87 -7.65
CA ARG A 266 -3.44 -8.84 -6.28
C ARG A 266 -4.43 -9.47 -5.29
N LYS A 267 -5.72 -9.16 -5.40
CA LYS A 267 -6.75 -9.73 -4.53
C LYS A 267 -6.74 -11.26 -4.54
N GLN A 268 -6.68 -11.87 -5.71
CA GLN A 268 -6.63 -13.34 -5.83
C GLN A 268 -5.35 -13.93 -5.21
N ASN A 269 -4.19 -13.28 -5.41
CA ASN A 269 -2.95 -13.74 -4.79
C ASN A 269 -2.97 -13.60 -3.26
N LEU A 270 -3.69 -12.61 -2.72
CA LEU A 270 -3.91 -12.44 -1.28
C LEU A 270 -4.78 -13.57 -0.76
N ASP A 271 -5.94 -13.77 -1.37
CA ASP A 271 -6.90 -14.81 -1.00
C ASP A 271 -6.23 -16.20 -1.06
N TYR A 272 -5.40 -16.42 -2.09
CA TYR A 272 -4.63 -17.65 -2.24
C TYR A 272 -3.54 -17.81 -1.17
N ALA A 273 -2.84 -16.73 -0.81
CA ALA A 273 -1.83 -16.79 0.25
C ALA A 273 -2.45 -17.09 1.62
N ILE A 274 -3.62 -16.50 1.92
CA ILE A 274 -4.39 -16.83 3.12
C ILE A 274 -4.86 -18.29 3.07
N TYR A 275 -5.40 -18.74 1.94
CA TYR A 275 -5.80 -20.13 1.76
C TYR A 275 -4.65 -21.11 2.02
N LEU A 276 -3.46 -20.84 1.48
CA LEU A 276 -2.27 -21.67 1.70
C LEU A 276 -1.88 -21.71 3.18
N LEU A 277 -1.89 -20.55 3.85
CA LEU A 277 -1.61 -20.50 5.28
C LEU A 277 -2.61 -21.33 6.10
N THR A 278 -3.90 -21.18 5.82
CA THR A 278 -4.97 -21.93 6.49
C THR A 278 -4.85 -23.43 6.23
N ALA A 279 -4.59 -23.83 4.98
CA ALA A 279 -4.38 -25.23 4.61
C ALA A 279 -3.17 -25.82 5.34
N LEU A 280 -2.03 -25.11 5.34
CA LEU A 280 -0.82 -25.54 6.05
C LEU A 280 -1.07 -25.71 7.56
N TYR A 281 -1.80 -24.77 8.18
CA TYR A 281 -2.15 -24.86 9.59
C TYR A 281 -2.99 -26.11 9.89
N HIS A 282 -4.08 -26.33 9.15
CA HIS A 282 -4.94 -27.48 9.40
C HIS A 282 -4.27 -28.82 9.08
N GLU A 283 -3.48 -28.91 8.00
CA GLU A 283 -2.72 -30.12 7.66
C GLU A 283 -1.61 -30.41 8.69
N SER A 284 -1.02 -29.37 9.29
CA SER A 284 -0.03 -29.55 10.35
C SER A 284 -0.63 -30.10 11.65
N CYS A 285 -1.90 -29.79 11.95
CA CYS A 285 -2.58 -30.28 13.15
C CYS A 285 -3.13 -31.71 13.00
N LYS A 286 -3.35 -32.18 11.76
CA LYS A 286 -3.79 -33.55 11.50
C LYS A 286 -2.64 -34.52 11.73
N VAL A 287 -2.94 -35.68 12.31
CA VAL A 287 -1.99 -36.79 12.46
C VAL A 287 -2.43 -37.92 11.56
N GLU A 288 -1.60 -38.27 10.59
CA GLU A 288 -1.87 -39.34 9.63
C GLU A 288 -1.27 -40.68 10.08
N SER A 289 -1.80 -41.79 9.58
CA SER A 289 -1.36 -43.13 9.98
C SER A 289 0.12 -43.41 9.68
N TRP A 290 0.65 -42.85 8.59
CA TRP A 290 2.04 -43.01 8.17
C TRP A 290 3.02 -42.23 9.06
N GLU A 291 2.58 -41.25 9.85
CA GLU A 291 3.47 -40.52 10.77
C GLU A 291 3.98 -41.43 11.89
N SER A 292 3.27 -42.53 12.20
CA SER A 292 3.74 -43.56 13.12
C SER A 292 4.94 -44.36 12.60
N MET A 293 5.19 -44.32 11.28
CA MET A 293 6.32 -44.98 10.64
C MET A 293 7.57 -44.10 10.59
N ALA A 294 7.51 -42.87 11.14
CA ALA A 294 8.64 -41.95 11.13
C ALA A 294 9.84 -42.54 11.88
N GLU A 295 10.99 -42.56 11.22
CA GLU A 295 12.23 -43.05 11.82
C GLU A 295 12.95 -41.92 12.56
N ARG A 296 13.88 -42.27 13.46
CA ARG A 296 14.68 -41.26 14.17
C ARG A 296 15.50 -40.39 13.22
N ALA A 297 15.87 -40.90 12.05
CA ALA A 297 16.60 -40.14 11.03
C ALA A 297 15.75 -39.01 10.41
N ASP A 298 14.42 -39.10 10.48
CA ASP A 298 13.49 -38.11 9.93
C ASP A 298 13.25 -36.92 10.89
N ALA A 299 13.70 -37.05 12.15
CA ALA A 299 13.57 -36.00 13.15
C ALA A 299 14.40 -34.78 12.74
N LEU A 300 13.80 -33.59 12.84
CA LEU A 300 14.46 -32.33 12.45
C LEU A 300 15.59 -31.96 13.43
N GLU A 301 15.50 -32.48 14.65
CA GLU A 301 16.48 -32.35 15.72
C GLU A 301 16.83 -33.73 16.25
N VAL A 302 18.11 -33.92 16.55
CA VAL A 302 18.59 -35.15 17.16
C VAL A 302 18.22 -35.11 18.65
N ARG A 303 17.41 -36.07 19.08
CA ARG A 303 17.02 -36.24 20.49
C ARG A 303 17.93 -37.23 21.19
N PHE A 304 18.31 -36.92 22.44
CA PHE A 304 19.17 -37.78 23.25
C PHE A 304 18.43 -39.02 23.76
N GLU A 305 17.17 -38.86 24.13
CA GLU A 305 16.33 -39.95 24.63
C GLU A 305 16.18 -41.07 23.59
N GLY A 306 16.46 -42.31 23.99
CA GLY A 306 16.49 -43.53 23.19
C GLY A 306 17.65 -43.62 22.19
N SER A 307 18.63 -42.73 22.25
CA SER A 307 19.81 -42.73 21.36
C SER A 307 20.84 -43.80 21.74
N GLU A 308 21.75 -44.12 20.82
CA GLU A 308 22.91 -44.97 21.15
C GLU A 308 23.82 -44.29 22.18
N SER A 309 23.96 -42.96 22.11
CA SER A 309 24.72 -42.16 23.07
C SER A 309 24.17 -42.30 24.49
N GLU A 310 22.85 -42.33 24.67
CA GLU A 310 22.23 -42.56 25.98
C GLU A 310 22.55 -43.96 26.51
N LYS A 311 22.40 -44.99 25.65
CA LYS A 311 22.74 -46.37 26.03
C LYS A 311 24.20 -46.48 26.46
N ILE A 312 25.11 -45.80 25.77
CA ILE A 312 26.54 -45.75 26.11
C ILE A 312 26.74 -44.99 27.43
N ALA A 313 26.14 -43.81 27.58
CA ALA A 313 26.25 -42.98 28.78
C ALA A 313 25.77 -43.72 30.04
N VAL A 314 24.63 -44.42 29.95
CA VAL A 314 24.09 -45.23 31.05
C VAL A 314 25.03 -46.40 31.38
N LYS A 315 25.55 -47.11 30.37
CA LYS A 315 26.54 -48.19 30.58
C LYS A 315 27.81 -47.70 31.27
N VAL A 316 28.35 -46.56 30.83
CA VAL A 316 29.54 -45.93 31.43
C VAL A 316 29.25 -45.51 32.87
N ALA A 317 28.11 -44.86 33.12
CA ALA A 317 27.74 -44.43 34.46
C ALA A 317 27.54 -45.61 35.43
N GLN A 318 26.99 -46.73 34.96
CA GLN A 318 26.89 -47.97 35.74
C GLN A 318 28.26 -48.57 36.04
N SER A 319 29.18 -48.59 35.07
CA SER A 319 30.53 -49.11 35.26
C SER A 319 31.36 -48.34 36.29
N LEU A 320 31.09 -47.04 36.47
CA LEU A 320 31.78 -46.21 37.46
C LEU A 320 31.29 -46.44 38.90
N VAL A 321 30.11 -47.03 39.08
CA VAL A 321 29.49 -47.28 40.39
C VAL A 321 29.82 -48.68 40.91
N SER A 322 30.10 -49.64 40.02
CA SER A 322 30.47 -51.02 40.38
C SER A 322 31.85 -51.40 39.80
N PRO A 323 32.96 -51.11 40.51
CA PRO A 323 34.31 -51.39 40.03
C PRO A 323 34.82 -52.82 40.31
N GLU A 324 34.05 -53.70 40.95
CA GLU A 324 34.46 -55.08 41.22
C GLU A 324 33.83 -56.05 40.20
N GLY A 325 34.69 -56.72 39.42
CA GLY A 325 34.29 -57.57 38.31
C GLY A 325 33.67 -58.91 38.70
N ASP A 326 32.84 -59.45 37.80
CA ASP A 326 33.07 -60.78 37.23
C ASP A 326 32.10 -61.02 36.06
N ASP A 327 32.57 -61.83 35.11
CA ASP A 327 31.85 -62.33 33.95
C ASP A 327 30.50 -62.95 34.33
N LEU A 328 29.38 -62.26 34.07
CA LEU A 328 28.07 -62.91 34.03
C LEU A 328 27.19 -62.38 32.89
N GLU A 329 26.75 -63.38 32.13
CA GLU A 329 25.90 -63.44 30.95
C GLU A 329 24.79 -62.39 30.79
N MET A 330 24.59 -62.08 29.51
CA MET A 330 23.38 -61.56 28.88
C MET A 330 22.08 -62.05 29.54
N SER A 331 21.58 -61.28 30.50
CA SER A 331 20.17 -61.26 30.85
C SER A 331 19.73 -59.81 30.98
N SER A 332 18.67 -59.47 30.26
CA SER A 332 18.11 -58.13 30.13
C SER A 332 17.90 -57.48 31.50
N PRO A 333 18.51 -56.31 31.80
CA PRO A 333 18.16 -55.57 32.99
C PRO A 333 16.78 -54.97 32.77
N SER A 334 15.81 -55.47 33.53
CA SER A 334 14.53 -54.81 33.73
C SER A 334 14.78 -53.38 34.24
N LEU A 335 14.12 -52.44 33.56
CA LEU A 335 14.14 -51.00 33.76
C LEU A 335 13.53 -50.62 35.12
N ASP A 336 14.25 -50.85 36.22
CA ASP A 336 13.91 -50.25 37.50
C ASP A 336 14.94 -49.16 37.84
N LYS A 337 14.51 -47.93 37.54
CA LYS A 337 15.00 -46.60 37.93
C LYS A 337 16.50 -46.52 38.31
N PRO A 338 17.37 -45.88 37.48
CA PRO A 338 18.72 -45.58 37.92
C PRO A 338 18.66 -44.69 39.17
N ASP A 339 19.58 -44.90 40.12
CA ASP A 339 19.73 -44.03 41.29
C ASP A 339 19.61 -42.56 40.88
N GLU A 340 18.82 -41.77 41.60
CA GLU A 340 18.46 -40.39 41.22
C GLU A 340 19.70 -39.52 40.90
N SER A 341 20.83 -39.81 41.57
CA SER A 341 22.13 -39.17 41.33
C SER A 341 22.74 -39.50 39.95
N ILE A 342 22.66 -40.76 39.52
CA ILE A 342 23.14 -41.21 38.20
C ILE A 342 22.27 -40.62 37.11
N GLY A 343 20.95 -40.66 37.29
CA GLY A 343 19.99 -40.05 36.38
C GLY A 343 20.24 -38.55 36.18
N ALA A 344 20.61 -37.82 37.24
CA ALA A 344 20.92 -36.39 37.15
C ALA A 344 22.18 -36.11 36.31
N LYS A 345 23.26 -36.91 36.46
CA LYS A 345 24.49 -36.77 35.66
C LYS A 345 24.23 -37.06 34.17
N VAL A 346 23.49 -38.12 33.87
CA VAL A 346 23.14 -38.50 32.49
C VAL A 346 22.24 -37.44 31.84
N LYS A 347 21.30 -36.85 32.59
CA LYS A 347 20.46 -35.76 32.09
C LYS A 347 21.26 -34.50 31.76
N ARG A 348 22.21 -34.11 32.62
CA ARG A 348 23.11 -32.97 32.34
C ARG A 348 23.92 -33.19 31.05
N PHE A 349 24.46 -34.39 30.89
CA PHE A 349 25.13 -34.80 29.66
C PHE A 349 24.20 -34.73 28.45
N GLY A 350 22.98 -35.28 28.56
CA GLY A 350 21.97 -35.22 27.50
C GLY A 350 21.68 -33.81 27.00
N VAL A 351 21.44 -32.85 27.91
CA VAL A 351 21.20 -31.44 27.56
C VAL A 351 22.38 -30.83 26.81
N SER A 352 23.60 -31.03 27.30
CA SER A 352 24.81 -30.50 26.62
C SER A 352 25.03 -31.15 25.25
N TRP A 353 24.70 -32.43 25.11
CA TRP A 353 24.85 -33.19 23.87
C TRP A 353 23.82 -32.75 22.82
N GLU A 354 22.57 -32.50 23.21
CA GLU A 354 21.53 -31.99 22.32
C GLU A 354 21.87 -30.60 21.80
N LYS A 355 22.31 -29.69 22.67
CA LYS A 355 22.80 -28.37 22.25
C LYS A 355 23.94 -28.50 21.25
N TYR A 356 24.96 -29.31 21.58
CA TYR A 356 26.13 -29.50 20.72
C TYR A 356 25.77 -30.08 19.34
N ARG A 357 24.77 -30.98 19.26
CA ARG A 357 24.36 -31.62 18.00
C ARG A 357 23.42 -30.78 17.15
N ASN A 358 22.54 -29.98 17.77
CA ASN A 358 21.47 -29.28 17.06
C ASN A 358 21.81 -27.81 16.75
N GLU A 359 22.71 -27.19 17.53
CA GLU A 359 23.15 -25.81 17.32
C GLU A 359 24.45 -25.76 16.49
N LYS A 360 24.86 -24.55 16.08
CA LYS A 360 26.16 -24.36 15.41
C LYS A 360 27.29 -24.61 16.41
N GLU A 361 28.33 -25.31 15.99
CA GLU A 361 29.51 -25.57 16.83
C GLU A 361 30.20 -24.24 17.18
N THR A 362 30.13 -23.84 18.44
CA THR A 362 30.84 -22.68 19.00
C THR A 362 31.82 -23.19 20.07
N PRO A 363 32.91 -22.44 20.37
CA PRO A 363 33.83 -22.86 21.43
C PRO A 363 33.13 -23.01 22.79
N GLU A 364 32.06 -22.24 23.03
CA GLU A 364 31.27 -22.31 24.25
C GLU A 364 30.48 -23.62 24.35
N THR A 365 29.79 -24.04 23.28
CA THR A 365 29.05 -25.32 23.29
C THR A 365 29.96 -26.53 23.41
N VAL A 366 31.17 -26.46 22.85
CA VAL A 366 32.21 -27.48 23.02
C VAL A 366 32.68 -27.55 24.47
N ASN A 367 32.93 -26.41 25.12
CA ASN A 367 33.36 -26.38 26.52
C ASN A 367 32.25 -26.86 27.47
N GLU A 368 30.98 -26.51 27.22
CA GLU A 368 29.83 -27.03 27.98
C GLU A 368 29.74 -28.56 27.87
N TYR A 369 29.91 -29.09 26.66
CA TYR A 369 29.91 -30.52 26.42
C TYR A 369 31.10 -31.23 27.11
N GLU A 370 32.30 -30.65 27.03
CA GLU A 370 33.50 -31.15 27.71
C GLU A 370 33.30 -31.22 29.24
N ALA A 371 32.72 -30.17 29.84
CA ALA A 371 32.40 -30.14 31.27
C ALA A 371 31.40 -31.24 31.64
N ALA A 372 30.33 -31.41 30.85
CA ALA A 372 29.34 -32.44 31.11
C ALA A 372 29.89 -33.88 30.99
N VAL A 373 30.81 -34.11 30.04
CA VAL A 373 31.52 -35.40 29.91
C VAL A 373 32.42 -35.66 31.12
N ARG A 374 33.15 -34.64 31.59
CA ARG A 374 34.00 -34.77 32.80
C ARG A 374 33.19 -35.09 34.03
N ASP A 375 32.05 -34.41 34.22
CA ASP A 375 31.13 -34.66 35.32
C ASP A 375 30.58 -36.09 35.30
N LEU A 376 30.28 -36.62 34.10
CA LEU A 376 29.82 -37.99 33.92
C LEU A 376 30.90 -39.01 34.29
N LEU A 377 32.15 -38.74 33.92
CA LEU A 377 33.31 -39.60 34.19
C LEU A 377 33.95 -39.38 35.57
N ALA A 378 33.44 -38.44 36.37
CA ALA A 378 34.02 -38.01 37.66
C ALA A 378 35.50 -37.57 37.55
N ILE A 379 35.86 -36.91 36.44
CA ILE A 379 37.20 -36.36 36.21
C ILE A 379 37.25 -34.93 36.76
N PRO A 380 38.24 -34.56 37.61
CA PRO A 380 38.34 -33.21 38.16
C PRO A 380 38.57 -32.17 37.07
N SER A 381 38.02 -30.96 37.28
CA SER A 381 38.06 -29.87 36.33
C SER A 381 39.50 -29.37 36.09
N LEU A 382 39.75 -28.73 34.93
CA LEU A 382 41.06 -28.16 34.60
C LEU A 382 41.52 -27.08 35.58
N GLU A 383 40.59 -26.36 36.21
CA GLU A 383 40.87 -25.33 37.20
C GLU A 383 41.30 -25.93 38.54
N GLU A 384 40.65 -27.01 38.98
CA GLU A 384 41.03 -27.76 40.18
C GLU A 384 42.39 -28.45 40.03
N ARG A 385 42.73 -28.91 38.81
CA ARG A 385 44.06 -29.47 38.50
C ARG A 385 45.17 -28.41 38.50
N LYS A 386 44.88 -27.16 38.12
CA LYS A 386 45.84 -26.04 38.21
C LYS A 386 46.03 -25.54 39.64
N ALA A 387 45.06 -25.76 40.53
CA ALA A 387 45.16 -25.41 41.95
C ALA A 387 45.88 -26.48 42.79
N THR A 388 46.09 -27.68 42.25
CA THR A 388 46.77 -28.82 42.90
C THR A 388 48.21 -29.03 42.41
N GLN A 389 48.70 -28.20 41.47
CA GLN A 389 50.10 -28.04 41.08
C GLN A 389 50.64 -26.73 41.65
#